data_AF-A0A8S1HW87-F1
#
_entry.id   AF-A0A8S1HW87-F1
#
_cell.length_a   1.000
_cell.length_b   1.000
_cell.length_c   1.000
_cell.angle_alpha   90.00
_cell.angle_beta   90.00
_cell.angle_gamma   90.00
#
_symmetry.space_group_name_H-M   'P 1'
#
loop_
_entity.id
_entity.type
_entity.pdbx_description
1 polymer ?
#
loop_
_entity_poly.entity_id
_entity_poly.type
_entity_poly.pdbx_seq_one_letter_code
_entity_poly.pdbx_strand_id
1 'polypeptide(L)'
;MSLNCFYDIALNTTKKVPILVACHKQDLTLAKSEQVIRSTLEKEIGLVNKSRSAALKGTDGDESRNATLTETGTDFIWTDLSGRKIDFATSAAFDGADVGIDAIRSFVRD
;
A
#
# COMPACT_ATOMS: atom_id res chain seq x y z
N MET A 1 5.23 0.13 -9.47
CA MET A 1 3.95 -0.57 -9.24
C MET A 1 2.86 0.48 -9.11
N SER A 2 1.82 0.44 -9.93
CA SER A 2 0.70 1.39 -9.82
C SER A 2 -0.08 1.11 -8.53
N LEU A 3 -0.65 2.14 -7.90
CA LEU A 3 -1.46 2.01 -6.67
C LEU A 3 -2.63 1.03 -6.86
N ASN A 4 -3.19 0.95 -8.07
CA ASN A 4 -4.24 -0.02 -8.41
C ASN A 4 -3.75 -1.48 -8.31
N CYS A 5 -2.51 -1.76 -8.72
CA CYS A 5 -1.96 -3.12 -8.59
C CYS A 5 -1.81 -3.52 -7.11
N PHE A 6 -1.39 -2.59 -6.26
CA PHE A 6 -1.35 -2.82 -4.82
C PHE A 6 -2.75 -3.14 -4.29
N TYR A 7 -3.73 -2.32 -4.66
CA TYR A 7 -5.11 -2.46 -4.22
C TYR A 7 -5.71 -3.81 -4.59
N ASP A 8 -5.57 -4.21 -5.86
CA ASP A 8 -6.13 -5.46 -6.36
C ASP A 8 -5.44 -6.68 -5.72
N ILE A 9 -4.12 -6.62 -5.48
CA ILE A 9 -3.41 -7.70 -4.76
C ILE A 9 -3.93 -7.79 -3.33
N ALA A 10 -3.97 -6.67 -2.59
CA ALA A 10 -4.39 -6.65 -1.20
C ALA A 10 -5.83 -7.16 -1.01
N LEU A 11 -6.71 -6.88 -1.97
CA LEU A 11 -8.10 -7.29 -1.95
C LEU A 11 -8.31 -8.76 -2.33
N ASN A 12 -7.72 -9.20 -3.43
CA ASN A 12 -8.08 -10.48 -4.05
C ASN A 12 -7.21 -11.66 -3.57
N THR A 13 -6.08 -11.41 -2.92
CA THR A 13 -5.24 -12.52 -2.43
C THR A 13 -5.76 -13.07 -1.10
N THR A 14 -6.18 -14.33 -1.12
CA THR A 14 -6.59 -15.09 0.08
C THR A 14 -5.40 -15.42 0.99
N LYS A 15 -4.18 -15.46 0.43
CA LYS A 15 -2.95 -15.61 1.21
C LYS A 15 -2.56 -14.27 1.81
N LYS A 16 -2.37 -14.21 3.13
CA LYS A 16 -1.94 -13.00 3.85
C LYS A 16 -0.45 -12.72 3.63
N VAL A 17 -0.10 -12.39 2.38
CA VAL A 17 1.27 -12.08 1.97
C VAL A 17 1.75 -10.82 2.70
N PRO A 18 2.92 -10.85 3.36
CA PRO A 18 3.56 -9.66 3.92
C PRO A 18 3.83 -8.61 2.84
N ILE A 19 3.67 -7.34 3.17
CA ILE A 19 3.91 -6.23 2.25
C ILE A 19 4.94 -5.29 2.88
N LEU A 20 6.01 -4.99 2.13
CA LEU A 20 6.97 -3.95 2.45
C LEU A 20 6.83 -2.79 1.48
N VAL A 21 6.66 -1.58 2.02
CA VAL A 21 6.73 -0.35 1.23
C VAL A 21 8.14 0.22 1.36
N ALA A 22 8.95 0.04 0.31
CA ALA A 22 10.28 0.63 0.23
C ALA A 22 10.19 2.10 -0.21
N CYS A 23 10.38 3.02 0.73
CA CYS A 23 10.51 4.45 0.51
C CYS A 23 11.89 4.74 -0.10
N HIS A 24 12.00 4.64 -1.42
CA HIS A 24 13.26 4.76 -2.15
C HIS A 24 13.65 6.23 -2.42
N LYS A 25 14.93 6.46 -2.77
CA LYS A 25 15.55 7.76 -3.07
C LYS A 25 15.59 8.76 -1.91
N GLN A 26 15.74 8.27 -0.67
CA GLN A 26 15.76 9.14 0.51
C GLN A 26 17.02 10.03 0.62
N ASP A 27 17.98 9.85 -0.29
CA ASP A 27 19.13 10.73 -0.51
C ASP A 27 18.74 12.09 -1.12
N LEU A 28 17.60 12.19 -1.80
CA LEU A 28 17.15 13.43 -2.42
C LEU A 28 16.57 14.38 -1.37
N THR A 29 16.93 15.67 -1.42
CA THR A 29 16.39 16.68 -0.50
C THR A 29 14.87 16.84 -0.57
N LEU A 30 14.28 16.51 -1.73
CA LEU A 30 12.84 16.55 -1.95
C LEU A 30 12.14 15.21 -1.65
N ALA A 31 12.88 14.21 -1.15
CA ALA A 31 12.30 12.94 -0.77
C ALA A 31 11.33 13.12 0.39
N LYS A 32 10.14 12.53 0.24
CA LYS A 32 9.14 12.51 1.31
C LYS A 32 9.57 11.50 2.36
N SER A 33 9.44 11.86 3.64
CA SER A 33 9.69 10.93 4.73
C SER A 33 8.71 9.76 4.67
N GLU A 34 9.10 8.64 5.28
CA GLU A 34 8.25 7.46 5.42
C GLU A 34 6.87 7.80 6.00
N GLN A 35 6.81 8.64 7.03
CA GLN A 35 5.55 9.06 7.66
C GLN A 35 4.63 9.81 6.70
N VAL A 36 5.20 10.68 5.85
CA VAL A 36 4.44 11.41 4.83
C VAL A 36 3.96 10.44 3.74
N ILE A 37 4.81 9.51 3.31
CA ILE A 37 4.44 8.49 2.31
C ILE A 37 3.31 7.61 2.85
N ARG A 38 3.45 7.13 4.09
CA ARG A 38 2.47 6.30 4.80
C ARG A 38 1.09 6.97 4.85
N SER A 39 1.03 8.21 5.33
CA SER A 39 -0.22 8.97 5.43
C SER A 39 -0.80 9.40 4.08
N THR A 40 0.05 9.64 3.07
CA THR A 40 -0.41 9.95 1.71
C THR A 40 -1.04 8.72 1.07
N LEU A 41 -0.39 7.56 1.19
CA LEU A 41 -0.92 6.29 0.67
C LEU A 41 -2.26 5.92 1.31
N GLU A 42 -2.44 6.15 2.62
CA GLU A 42 -3.74 5.93 3.28
C GLU A 42 -4.86 6.73 2.63
N LYS A 43 -4.61 8.02 2.39
CA LYS A 43 -5.59 8.91 1.76
C LYS A 43 -5.90 8.49 0.33
N GLU A 44 -4.87 8.17 -0.46
CA GLU A 44 -5.05 7.75 -1.85
C GLU A 44 -5.80 6.41 -1.94
N ILE A 45 -5.51 5.43 -1.08
CA ILE A 45 -6.26 4.18 -1.00
C ILE A 45 -7.72 4.44 -0.60
N GLY A 46 -7.96 5.35 0.35
CA GLY A 46 -9.30 5.80 0.71
C GLY A 46 -10.05 6.47 -0.46
N LEU A 47 -9.36 7.23 -1.31
CA LEU A 47 -9.95 7.76 -2.54
C LEU A 47 -10.31 6.65 -3.52
N VAL A 48 -9.44 5.64 -3.71
CA VAL A 48 -9.75 4.46 -4.54
C VAL A 48 -10.96 3.71 -4.00
N ASN A 49 -11.08 3.52 -2.67
CA ASN A 49 -12.27 2.96 -2.03
C ASN A 49 -13.52 3.76 -2.40
N LYS A 50 -13.50 5.08 -2.20
CA LYS A 50 -14.64 5.97 -2.49
C LYS A 50 -15.05 5.91 -3.97
N SER A 51 -14.08 5.93 -4.88
CA SER A 51 -14.35 5.81 -6.32
C SER A 51 -14.98 4.46 -6.68
N ARG A 52 -14.47 3.35 -6.12
CA ARG A 52 -15.06 2.02 -6.32
C ARG A 52 -16.46 1.95 -5.71
N SER A 53 -16.63 2.34 -4.44
CA SER A 53 -17.93 2.40 -3.74
C SER A 53 -18.98 3.25 -4.47
N ALA A 54 -18.59 4.37 -5.07
CA ALA A 54 -19.49 5.20 -5.86
C ALA A 54 -19.90 4.54 -7.18
N ALA A 55 -18.97 3.86 -7.84
CA ALA A 55 -19.28 3.07 -9.04
C ALA A 55 -20.22 1.90 -8.73
N LEU A 56 -20.10 1.27 -7.54
CA LEU A 56 -21.00 0.20 -7.09
C LEU A 56 -22.46 0.65 -6.99
N LYS A 57 -22.73 1.89 -6.54
CA LYS A 57 -24.10 2.44 -6.45
C LYS A 57 -24.77 2.66 -7.82
N GLY A 58 -24.00 2.66 -8.91
CA GLY A 58 -24.48 2.99 -10.26
C GLY A 58 -24.81 1.81 -11.16
N THR A 59 -24.39 0.59 -10.84
CA THR A 59 -24.52 -0.60 -11.72
C THR A 59 -24.87 -1.87 -10.94
N ASP A 60 -26.08 -2.38 -11.15
CA ASP A 60 -26.70 -3.48 -10.39
C ASP A 60 -26.28 -4.89 -10.89
N GLY A 61 -25.01 -5.11 -11.20
CA GLY A 61 -24.60 -6.39 -11.80
C GLY A 61 -23.11 -6.67 -11.85
N ASP A 62 -22.57 -7.17 -10.73
CA ASP A 62 -21.53 -8.22 -10.62
C ASP A 62 -20.93 -8.20 -9.20
N GLU A 63 -21.56 -8.89 -8.25
CA GLU A 63 -21.18 -8.99 -6.83
C GLU A 63 -19.73 -9.45 -6.56
N SER A 64 -19.05 -10.05 -7.55
CA SER A 64 -17.72 -10.66 -7.37
C SER A 64 -16.55 -9.67 -7.44
N ARG A 65 -16.75 -8.48 -8.02
CA ARG A 65 -15.76 -7.38 -8.07
C ARG A 65 -15.95 -6.34 -6.96
N ASN A 66 -16.85 -6.61 -6.01
CA ASN A 66 -17.54 -5.59 -5.21
C ASN A 66 -17.00 -5.36 -3.80
N ALA A 67 -15.80 -5.85 -3.48
CA ALA A 67 -15.19 -5.66 -2.17
C ALA A 67 -14.23 -4.45 -2.15
N THR A 68 -14.28 -3.65 -1.08
CA THR A 68 -13.28 -2.62 -0.78
C THR A 68 -12.27 -3.13 0.25
N LEU A 69 -11.10 -2.47 0.36
CA LEU A 69 -10.11 -2.82 1.39
C LEU A 69 -10.54 -2.47 2.82
N THR A 70 -11.67 -1.77 2.98
CA THR A 70 -12.28 -1.46 4.26
C THR A 70 -13.73 -1.91 4.27
N GLU A 71 -14.26 -2.26 5.44
CA GLU A 71 -15.69 -2.59 5.59
C GLU A 71 -16.59 -1.37 5.37
N THR A 72 -16.08 -0.17 5.66
CA THR A 72 -16.83 1.09 5.56
C THR A 72 -16.81 1.71 4.16
N GLY A 73 -15.92 1.26 3.27
CA GLY A 73 -15.80 1.73 1.90
C GLY A 73 -15.33 3.18 1.73
N THR A 74 -14.85 3.82 2.81
CA THR A 74 -14.48 5.25 2.83
C THR A 74 -13.02 5.47 3.17
N ASP A 75 -12.69 5.65 4.44
CA ASP A 75 -11.38 6.05 4.91
C ASP A 75 -10.59 4.78 5.25
N PHE A 76 -9.41 4.66 4.64
CA PHE A 76 -8.51 3.54 4.84
C PHE A 76 -7.44 3.89 5.88
N ILE A 77 -7.21 2.97 6.79
CA ILE A 77 -6.07 2.95 7.71
C ILE A 77 -5.34 1.61 7.59
N TRP A 78 -4.03 1.59 7.83
CA TRP A 78 -3.25 0.36 7.64
C TRP A 78 -3.73 -0.85 8.47
N THR A 79 -4.45 -0.62 9.58
CA THR A 79 -5.03 -1.69 10.39
C THR A 79 -6.20 -2.39 9.72
N ASP A 80 -6.82 -1.80 8.69
CA ASP A 80 -7.89 -2.42 7.91
C ASP A 80 -7.40 -3.64 7.13
N LEU A 81 -6.09 -3.70 6.82
CA LEU A 81 -5.43 -4.89 6.25
C LEU A 81 -5.14 -5.95 7.34
N SER A 82 -6.09 -6.17 8.24
CA SER A 82 -5.92 -7.01 9.43
C SER A 82 -5.40 -8.41 9.08
N GLY A 83 -4.32 -8.81 9.76
CA GLY A 83 -3.63 -10.08 9.54
C GLY A 83 -2.58 -10.08 8.42
N ARG A 84 -2.34 -8.97 7.72
CA ARG A 84 -1.14 -8.80 6.87
C ARG A 84 -0.07 -8.06 7.67
N LYS A 85 1.19 -8.52 7.59
CA LYS A 85 2.35 -7.77 8.06
C LYS A 85 2.61 -6.65 7.04
N ILE A 86 2.50 -5.39 7.48
CA ILE A 86 2.77 -4.20 6.65
C ILE A 86 3.92 -3.44 7.27
N ASP A 87 5.06 -3.46 6.59
CA ASP A 87 6.26 -2.75 7.01
C ASP A 87 6.62 -1.64 6.02
N PHE A 88 7.37 -0.67 6.51
CA PHE A 88 7.96 0.38 5.72
C PHE A 88 9.47 0.38 5.95
N ALA A 89 10.23 0.61 4.88
CA ALA A 89 11.67 0.75 4.97
C ALA A 89 12.12 1.91 4.08
N THR A 90 12.96 2.78 4.63
CA THR A 90 13.64 3.82 3.85
C THR A 90 14.84 3.22 3.14
N SER A 91 15.06 3.62 1.90
CA SER A 91 16.24 3.20 1.14
C SER A 91 16.74 4.29 0.21
N ALA A 92 18.05 4.25 -0.05
CA ALA A 92 18.71 5.08 -1.04
C ALA A 92 19.84 4.27 -1.67
N ALA A 93 20.01 4.43 -2.98
CA ALA A 93 21.13 3.89 -3.73
C ALA A 93 21.87 5.07 -4.34
N PHE A 94 23.02 5.42 -3.78
CA PHE A 94 23.95 6.39 -4.35
C PHE A 94 25.30 5.72 -4.58
N ASP A 95 26.10 6.25 -5.49
CA ASP A 95 27.35 5.69 -5.99
C ASP A 95 28.21 5.05 -4.87
N GLY A 96 28.16 3.72 -4.79
CA GLY A 96 28.93 2.89 -3.85
C GLY A 96 28.35 2.68 -2.44
N ALA A 97 27.20 3.24 -2.09
CA ALA A 97 26.57 3.09 -0.77
C ALA A 97 25.08 2.78 -0.86
N ASP A 98 24.72 1.58 -0.41
CA ASP A 98 23.34 1.13 -0.26
C ASP A 98 22.86 1.41 1.17
N VAL A 99 21.97 2.39 1.34
CA VAL A 99 21.37 2.69 2.65
C VAL A 99 20.00 2.01 2.73
N GLY A 100 19.74 1.32 3.83
CA GLY A 100 18.43 0.71 4.12
C GLY A 100 18.14 -0.60 3.39
N ILE A 101 19.07 -1.11 2.57
CA ILE A 101 18.94 -2.42 1.91
C ILE A 101 18.88 -3.56 2.93
N ASP A 102 19.53 -3.44 4.10
CA ASP A 102 19.49 -4.51 5.11
C ASP A 102 18.09 -4.73 5.68
N ALA A 103 17.30 -3.67 5.87
CA ALA A 103 15.91 -3.78 6.29
C ALA A 103 15.07 -4.52 5.23
N ILE A 104 15.28 -4.19 3.95
CA ILE A 104 14.62 -4.87 2.82
C ILE A 104 15.05 -6.35 2.76
N ARG A 105 16.34 -6.64 2.92
CA ARG A 105 16.88 -8.01 2.93
C ARG A 105 16.36 -8.83 4.10
N SER A 106 16.20 -8.22 5.27
CA SER A 106 15.61 -8.90 6.43
C SER A 106 14.16 -9.28 6.12
N PHE A 107 13.38 -8.35 5.59
CA PHE A 107 11.98 -8.59 5.26
C PHE A 107 11.77 -9.72 4.24
N VAL A 108 12.64 -9.83 3.24
CA VAL A 108 12.55 -10.89 2.21
C VAL A 108 12.93 -12.27 2.77
N ARG A 109 13.71 -12.32 3.85
CA ARG A 109 14.15 -13.59 4.47
C ARG A 109 13.16 -14.13 5.50
N ASP A 110 12.27 -13.30 6.02
CA ASP A 110 11.17 -13.66 6.92
C ASP A 110 10.04 -14.41 6.17
#